data_AF-A0AAD9QNS6-F1
#
_entry.id   AF-A0AAD9QNS6-F1
#
_cell.length_a   1.000
_cell.length_b   1.000
_cell.length_c   1.000
_cell.angle_alpha   90.00
_cell.angle_beta   90.00
_cell.angle_gamma   90.00
#
_symmetry.space_group_name_H-M   'P 1'
#
loop_
_entity.id
_entity.type
_entity.pdbx_description
1 polymer ?
#
loop_
_entity_poly.entity_id
_entity_poly.type
_entity_poly.pdbx_seq_one_letter_code
_entity_poly.pdbx_strand_id
1 'polypeptide(L)'
;MSSLKVAVLIEAEIDLKTKGAYVASVALSFEAMGRLGNGNIYEQRGLDAVNSLSKEGCTAKFHQLDILSQESIQKLKKFLEEQYGGLDILVNNAGIAYKMSSTAPFREQAEVTLRTNFQGTLDVCHALFPLLKPHARVVNVSSMASRLSQVSEEWQKKFRSTTLTEEELVSLMDQFVR
;
A
#
# COMPACT_ATOMS: atom_id res chain seq x y z
N MET A 1 9.07 0.30 19.11
CA MET A 1 8.78 0.61 17.70
C MET A 1 7.40 0.07 17.40
N SER A 2 6.37 0.91 17.41
CA SER A 2 5.01 0.46 17.10
C SER A 2 4.87 0.28 15.59
N SER A 3 4.45 -0.92 15.19
CA SER A 3 4.15 -1.31 13.81
C SER A 3 3.17 -0.35 13.14
N LEU A 4 3.42 -0.04 11.87
CA LEU A 4 2.53 0.78 11.05
C LEU A 4 1.36 -0.11 10.62
N LYS A 5 0.26 -0.07 11.35
CA LYS A 5 -0.93 -0.87 11.03
C LYS A 5 -1.71 -0.18 9.90
N VAL A 6 -1.60 -0.73 8.70
CA VAL A 6 -2.38 -0.35 7.52
C VAL A 6 -3.75 -1.06 7.60
N ALA A 7 -4.80 -0.39 7.13
CA ALA A 7 -6.10 -1.03 6.99
C ALA A 7 -6.19 -1.66 5.59
N VAL A 8 -6.79 -2.84 5.46
CA VAL A 8 -7.25 -3.35 4.16
C VAL A 8 -8.76 -3.25 4.18
N LEU A 9 -9.27 -2.46 3.25
CA LEU A 9 -10.66 -2.46 2.92
C LEU A 9 -10.86 -3.54 1.86
N ILE A 10 -11.52 -4.62 2.24
CA ILE A 10 -11.88 -5.71 1.33
C ILE A 10 -13.34 -5.46 0.93
N GLU A 11 -13.58 -5.24 -0.36
CA GLU A 11 -14.86 -5.06 -1.07
C GLU A 11 -15.42 -3.64 -1.27
N ALA A 12 -15.71 -3.37 -2.55
CA ALA A 12 -17.03 -2.93 -2.99
C ALA A 12 -17.51 -4.00 -3.99
N GLU A 13 -18.63 -4.65 -3.70
CA GLU A 13 -19.33 -5.51 -4.65
C GLU A 13 -19.87 -4.62 -5.78
N ILE A 14 -19.12 -4.47 -6.88
CA ILE A 14 -19.62 -3.78 -8.08
C ILE A 14 -20.42 -4.82 -8.87
N ASP A 15 -21.73 -4.84 -8.66
CA ASP A 15 -22.63 -5.68 -9.46
C ASP A 15 -22.59 -5.25 -10.93
N LEU A 16 -21.97 -6.07 -11.78
CA LEU A 16 -22.11 -5.98 -13.24
C LEU A 16 -23.08 -7.04 -13.80
N LYS A 17 -23.90 -7.63 -12.92
CA LYS A 17 -24.94 -8.66 -13.16
C LYS A 17 -24.39 -10.08 -13.30
N THR A 18 -24.19 -10.78 -12.18
CA THR A 18 -24.20 -12.27 -12.02
C THR A 18 -22.90 -13.08 -11.83
N LYS A 19 -21.69 -12.51 -11.73
CA LYS A 19 -20.51 -13.25 -11.21
C LYS A 19 -19.55 -12.30 -10.48
N GLY A 20 -19.52 -12.36 -9.14
CA GLY A 20 -18.87 -11.40 -8.26
C GLY A 20 -17.41 -11.09 -8.60
N ALA A 21 -17.09 -9.79 -8.67
CA ALA A 21 -15.73 -9.28 -8.73
C ALA A 21 -15.34 -8.75 -7.34
N TYR A 22 -14.17 -9.11 -6.84
CA TYR A 22 -13.71 -8.73 -5.50
C TYR A 22 -12.50 -7.80 -5.57
N VAL A 23 -12.62 -6.65 -4.89
CA VAL A 23 -11.56 -5.64 -4.79
C VAL A 23 -10.85 -5.82 -3.45
N ALA A 24 -9.58 -6.21 -3.46
CA ALA A 24 -8.70 -6.03 -2.31
C ALA A 24 -8.07 -4.64 -2.40
N SER A 25 -8.68 -3.68 -1.71
CA SER A 25 -8.07 -2.37 -1.55
C SER A 25 -7.21 -2.36 -0.30
N VAL A 26 -5.89 -2.36 -0.46
CA VAL A 26 -4.97 -2.12 0.66
C VAL A 26 -4.98 -0.62 0.95
N ALA A 27 -5.82 -0.18 1.89
CA ALA A 27 -6.19 1.22 2.09
C ALA A 27 -5.71 1.82 3.44
N LEU A 28 -4.79 2.79 3.34
CA LEU A 28 -4.52 3.95 4.24
C LEU A 28 -3.65 3.68 5.50
N SER A 29 -2.68 4.54 5.82
CA SER A 29 -2.91 5.91 6.35
C SER A 29 -1.91 7.01 5.91
N PHE A 30 -2.43 8.15 5.42
CA PHE A 30 -1.72 9.44 5.51
C PHE A 30 -1.76 9.92 6.96
N GLU A 31 -0.66 9.76 7.68
CA GLU A 31 -0.39 10.53 8.89
C GLU A 31 1.10 10.84 8.95
N ALA A 32 1.39 12.14 9.06
CA ALA A 32 2.71 12.64 9.34
C ALA A 32 3.23 11.97 10.62
N MET A 33 4.48 11.48 10.58
CA MET A 33 5.19 11.14 11.81
C MET A 33 5.24 12.39 12.70
N GLY A 34 4.32 12.39 13.65
CA GLY A 34 4.11 13.41 14.67
C GLY A 34 3.38 12.86 15.88
N ARG A 35 2.73 11.68 15.75
CA ARG A 35 2.34 10.80 16.86
C ARG A 35 2.07 9.42 16.26
N LEU A 36 2.85 8.42 16.68
CA LEU A 36 2.51 7.02 16.47
C LEU A 36 1.12 6.82 17.12
N GLY A 37 0.09 6.70 16.31
CA GLY A 37 -1.24 6.42 16.81
C GLY A 37 -1.24 5.10 17.58
N ASN A 38 -1.78 5.08 18.79
CA ASN A 38 -2.05 3.84 19.49
C ASN A 38 -2.88 2.94 18.56
N GLY A 39 -2.59 1.63 18.54
CA GLY A 39 -3.11 0.67 17.55
C GLY A 39 -4.64 0.64 17.37
N ASN A 40 -5.40 1.27 18.27
CA ASN A 40 -6.84 1.47 18.21
C ASN A 40 -7.29 2.43 17.07
N ILE A 41 -6.48 3.44 16.69
CA ILE A 41 -6.97 4.49 15.76
C ILE A 41 -7.12 4.02 14.30
N TYR A 42 -6.24 3.14 13.82
CA TYR A 42 -6.29 2.67 12.42
C TYR A 42 -7.34 1.59 12.23
N GLU A 43 -7.54 0.75 13.25
CA GLU A 43 -8.63 -0.21 13.30
C GLU A 43 -9.99 0.51 13.30
N GLN A 44 -10.16 1.51 14.17
CA GLN A 44 -11.40 2.30 14.19
C GLN A 44 -11.67 2.99 12.84
N ARG A 45 -10.64 3.62 12.22
CA ARG A 45 -10.78 4.24 10.89
C ARG A 45 -11.20 3.24 9.81
N GLY A 46 -10.67 2.01 9.87
CA GLY A 46 -11.07 0.94 8.96
C GLY A 46 -12.54 0.53 9.16
N LEU A 47 -12.97 0.37 10.41
CA LEU A 47 -14.37 0.08 10.75
C LEU A 47 -15.31 1.21 10.34
N ASP A 48 -14.91 2.47 10.53
CA ASP A 48 -15.69 3.64 10.12
C ASP A 48 -15.84 3.73 8.59
N ALA A 49 -14.81 3.34 7.83
CA ALA A 49 -14.85 3.26 6.38
C ALA A 49 -15.84 2.17 5.91
N VAL A 50 -15.79 0.97 6.51
CA VAL A 50 -16.77 -0.10 6.25
C VAL A 50 -18.19 0.37 6.54
N ASN A 51 -18.41 1.04 7.68
CA ASN A 51 -19.72 1.57 8.05
C ASN A 51 -20.23 2.63 7.06
N SER A 52 -19.34 3.47 6.52
CA SER A 52 -19.69 4.49 5.54
C SER A 52 -20.09 3.87 4.21
N LEU A 53 -19.31 2.90 3.71
CA LEU A 53 -19.61 2.15 2.48
C LEU A 53 -20.91 1.34 2.60
N SER A 54 -21.15 0.75 3.77
CA SER A 54 -22.40 0.03 4.05
C SER A 54 -23.62 0.94 3.92
N LYS A 55 -23.52 2.21 4.33
CA LYS A 55 -24.61 3.20 4.17
C LYS A 55 -24.83 3.58 2.70
N GLU A 56 -23.82 3.43 1.85
CA GLU A 56 -23.90 3.62 0.40
C GLU A 56 -24.39 2.36 -0.33
N GLY A 57 -24.75 1.30 0.40
CA GLY A 57 -25.22 0.04 -0.17
C GLY A 57 -24.11 -0.90 -0.64
N CYS A 58 -22.84 -0.61 -0.32
CA CYS A 58 -21.72 -1.48 -0.64
C CYS A 58 -21.51 -2.53 0.45
N THR A 59 -21.24 -3.78 0.05
CA THR A 59 -20.68 -4.80 0.94
C THR A 59 -19.18 -4.51 1.11
N ALA A 60 -18.73 -4.35 2.36
CA ALA A 60 -17.33 -4.13 2.71
C ALA A 60 -16.96 -4.87 3.99
N LYS A 61 -15.71 -5.34 4.07
CA LYS A 61 -15.11 -6.01 5.22
C LYS A 61 -13.77 -5.37 5.56
N PHE A 62 -13.54 -5.22 6.85
CA PHE A 62 -12.26 -4.78 7.36
C PHE A 62 -11.35 -5.97 7.61
N HIS A 63 -10.10 -5.89 7.14
CA HIS A 63 -9.03 -6.80 7.55
C HIS A 63 -7.78 -5.99 7.90
N GLN A 64 -7.16 -6.30 9.03
CA GLN A 64 -5.93 -5.64 9.45
C GLN A 64 -4.74 -6.10 8.59
N LEU A 65 -3.86 -5.18 8.21
CA LEU A 65 -2.59 -5.48 7.52
C LEU A 65 -1.50 -4.53 7.99
N ASP A 66 -0.38 -5.03 8.50
CA ASP A 66 0.84 -4.23 8.54
C ASP A 66 1.72 -4.60 7.35
N ILE A 67 1.89 -3.67 6.39
CA ILE A 67 2.69 -3.90 5.17
C ILE A 67 4.20 -3.99 5.47
N LEU A 68 4.62 -3.69 6.70
CA LEU A 68 5.99 -3.86 7.18
C LEU A 68 6.16 -5.15 7.98
N SER A 69 5.08 -5.94 8.12
CA SER A 69 5.07 -7.22 8.82
C SER A 69 4.78 -8.36 7.86
N GLN A 70 5.80 -9.15 7.57
CA GLN A 70 5.67 -10.35 6.74
C GLN A 70 4.61 -11.31 7.28
N GLU A 71 4.53 -11.48 8.61
CA GLU A 71 3.48 -12.29 9.23
C GLU A 71 2.08 -11.76 8.92
N SER A 72 1.89 -10.44 9.01
CA SER A 72 0.60 -9.81 8.69
C SER A 72 0.24 -9.95 7.21
N ILE A 73 1.22 -9.82 6.31
CA ILE A 73 1.03 -10.00 4.87
C ILE A 73 0.62 -11.44 4.57
N GLN A 74 1.32 -12.43 5.13
CA GLN A 74 0.99 -13.85 4.91
C GLN A 74 -0.38 -14.23 5.50
N LYS A 75 -0.77 -13.66 6.64
CA LYS A 75 -2.12 -13.83 7.20
C LYS A 75 -3.20 -13.34 6.25
N LEU A 76 -3.01 -12.15 5.67
CA LEU A 76 -3.94 -11.62 4.67
C LEU A 76 -3.96 -12.48 3.41
N LYS A 77 -2.80 -12.86 2.88
CA LYS A 77 -2.69 -13.74 1.70
C LYS A 77 -3.51 -15.00 1.89
N LYS A 78 -3.31 -15.71 3.01
CA LYS A 78 -4.03 -16.93 3.34
C LYS A 78 -5.54 -16.70 3.44
N PHE A 79 -5.96 -15.63 4.11
CA PHE A 79 -7.38 -15.26 4.19
C PHE A 79 -8.00 -15.03 2.80
N LEU A 80 -7.29 -14.31 1.92
CA LEU A 80 -7.76 -14.04 0.56
C LEU A 80 -7.86 -15.31 -0.30
N GLU A 81 -6.86 -16.19 -0.19
CA GLU A 81 -6.85 -17.51 -0.83
C GLU A 81 -8.05 -18.35 -0.38
N GLU A 82 -8.26 -18.49 0.93
CA GLU A 82 -9.29 -19.36 1.51
C GLU A 82 -10.71 -18.84 1.27
N GLN A 83 -10.92 -17.52 1.36
CA GLN A 83 -12.26 -16.95 1.28
C GLN A 83 -12.70 -16.60 -0.15
N TYR A 84 -11.76 -16.20 -1.02
CA TYR A 84 -12.10 -15.65 -2.34
C TYR A 84 -11.41 -16.38 -3.50
N GLY A 85 -10.45 -17.26 -3.22
CA GLY A 85 -9.73 -18.03 -4.26
C GLY A 85 -8.86 -17.21 -5.20
N GLY A 86 -8.65 -15.91 -4.92
CA GLY A 86 -7.85 -15.00 -5.73
C GLY A 86 -8.32 -13.55 -5.67
N LEU A 87 -7.66 -12.69 -6.44
CA LEU A 87 -7.86 -11.24 -6.48
C LEU A 87 -8.25 -10.75 -7.88
N ASP A 88 -9.26 -9.88 -7.96
CA ASP A 88 -9.63 -9.19 -9.20
C ASP A 88 -9.01 -7.79 -9.28
N ILE A 89 -8.87 -7.10 -8.15
CA ILE A 89 -8.19 -5.79 -8.08
C ILE A 89 -7.32 -5.73 -6.83
N LEU A 90 -6.08 -5.26 -6.99
CA LEU A 90 -5.16 -4.90 -5.91
C LEU A 90 -4.91 -3.39 -5.96
N VAL A 91 -5.26 -2.66 -4.89
CA VAL A 91 -4.95 -1.23 -4.77
C VAL A 91 -3.86 -1.03 -3.73
N ASN A 92 -2.66 -0.64 -4.15
CA ASN A 92 -1.57 -0.24 -3.27
C ASN A 92 -1.70 1.26 -2.95
N ASN A 93 -2.36 1.57 -1.83
CA ASN A 93 -2.60 2.95 -1.39
C ASN A 93 -1.93 3.31 -0.06
N ALA A 94 -1.38 2.33 0.66
CA ALA A 94 -0.67 2.59 1.89
C ALA A 94 0.58 3.44 1.64
N GLY A 95 0.73 4.53 2.40
CA GLY A 95 1.91 5.38 2.30
C GLY A 95 1.90 6.51 3.31
N ILE A 96 3.09 6.95 3.69
CA ILE A 96 3.34 8.04 4.63
C ILE A 96 4.06 9.19 3.94
N ALA A 97 3.94 10.38 4.54
CA ALA A 97 4.75 11.54 4.19
C ALA A 97 4.98 12.39 5.44
N TYR A 98 6.20 12.91 5.58
CA TYR A 98 6.47 13.92 6.61
C TYR A 98 5.83 15.26 6.23
N LYS A 99 5.48 16.07 7.24
CA LYS A 99 5.08 17.45 7.01
C LYS A 99 6.27 18.25 6.47
N MET A 100 5.99 19.24 5.64
CA MET A 100 7.01 20.21 5.18
C MET A 100 7.74 20.91 6.33
N SER A 101 7.08 21.04 7.49
CA SER A 101 7.63 21.65 8.70
C SER A 101 8.37 20.65 9.62
N SER A 102 8.58 19.40 9.18
CA SER A 102 9.27 18.39 9.97
C SER A 102 10.73 18.78 10.19
N THR A 103 11.21 18.65 11.42
CA THR A 103 12.61 18.87 11.79
C THR A 103 13.42 17.57 11.88
N ALA A 104 12.82 16.42 11.53
CA ALA A 104 13.51 15.14 11.52
C ALA A 104 14.67 15.18 10.49
N PRO A 105 15.80 14.50 10.74
CA PRO A 105 16.90 14.43 9.78
C PRO A 105 16.42 13.89 8.43
N PHE A 106 16.93 14.44 7.31
CA PHE A 106 16.54 14.00 5.96
C PHE A 106 16.67 12.49 5.79
N ARG A 107 17.77 11.90 6.26
CA ARG A 107 18.02 10.46 6.19
C ARG A 107 16.91 9.64 6.86
N GLU A 108 16.46 10.06 8.05
CA GLU A 108 15.34 9.40 8.73
C GLU A 108 14.05 9.53 7.91
N GLN A 109 13.78 10.73 7.39
CA GLN A 109 12.59 10.95 6.57
C GLN A 109 12.59 10.07 5.31
N ALA A 110 13.72 9.99 4.61
CA ALA A 110 13.91 9.16 3.43
C ALA A 110 13.76 7.67 3.76
N GLU A 111 14.47 7.20 4.79
CA GLU A 111 14.49 5.80 5.20
C GLU A 111 13.09 5.29 5.57
N VAL A 112 12.37 6.01 6.43
CA VAL A 112 11.04 5.55 6.87
C VAL A 112 10.00 5.66 5.77
N THR A 113 10.08 6.70 4.93
CA THR A 113 9.18 6.87 3.78
C THR A 113 9.40 5.77 2.75
N LEU A 114 10.64 5.47 2.38
CA LEU A 114 10.94 4.40 1.42
C LEU A 114 10.61 3.01 1.99
N ARG A 115 10.91 2.77 3.26
CA ARG A 115 10.54 1.50 3.92
C ARG A 115 9.04 1.23 3.82
N THR A 116 8.21 2.25 3.97
CA THR A 116 6.75 2.10 3.89
C THR A 116 6.25 2.10 2.45
N ASN A 117 6.51 3.17 1.70
CA ASN A 117 5.85 3.45 0.44
C ASN A 117 6.41 2.60 -0.70
N PHE A 118 7.68 2.17 -0.59
CA PHE A 118 8.35 1.35 -1.59
C PHE A 118 8.50 -0.10 -1.11
N GLN A 119 9.28 -0.35 -0.06
CA GLN A 119 9.58 -1.73 0.34
C GLN A 119 8.34 -2.47 0.84
N GLY A 120 7.54 -1.87 1.72
CA GLY A 120 6.30 -2.50 2.20
C GLY A 120 5.32 -2.78 1.06
N THR A 121 5.21 -1.88 0.08
CA THR A 121 4.41 -2.10 -1.13
C THR A 121 4.96 -3.26 -1.97
N LEU A 122 6.28 -3.34 -2.13
CA LEU A 122 6.95 -4.41 -2.88
C LEU A 122 6.71 -5.78 -2.22
N ASP A 123 6.85 -5.86 -0.90
CA ASP A 123 6.61 -7.07 -0.11
C ASP A 123 5.16 -7.57 -0.26
N VAL A 124 4.18 -6.65 -0.23
CA VAL A 124 2.77 -6.96 -0.48
C VAL A 124 2.58 -7.46 -1.92
N CYS A 125 3.21 -6.83 -2.90
CA CYS A 125 3.14 -7.27 -4.30
C CYS A 125 3.69 -8.69 -4.46
N HIS A 126 4.90 -8.97 -3.95
CA HIS A 126 5.48 -10.30 -4.00
C HIS A 126 4.59 -11.38 -3.38
N ALA A 127 3.93 -11.06 -2.27
CA ALA A 127 3.05 -12.01 -1.59
C ALA A 127 1.70 -12.22 -2.29
N LEU A 128 1.10 -11.16 -2.84
CA LEU A 128 -0.27 -11.17 -3.38
C LEU A 128 -0.34 -11.35 -4.90
N PHE A 129 0.72 -11.09 -5.65
CA PHE A 129 0.75 -11.30 -7.11
C PHE A 129 0.41 -12.74 -7.53
N PRO A 130 0.84 -13.79 -6.81
CA PRO A 130 0.39 -15.16 -7.09
C PRO A 130 -1.13 -15.38 -7.00
N LEU A 131 -1.87 -14.47 -6.35
CA LEU A 131 -3.34 -14.54 -6.21
C LEU A 131 -4.08 -13.82 -7.33
N LEU A 132 -3.39 -13.04 -8.16
CA LEU A 132 -4.03 -12.26 -9.21
C LEU A 132 -4.65 -13.19 -10.25
N LYS A 133 -5.94 -13.01 -10.49
CA LYS A 133 -6.65 -13.70 -11.58
C LYS A 133 -6.17 -13.17 -12.94
N PRO A 134 -6.37 -13.91 -14.04
CA PRO A 134 -5.90 -13.48 -15.36
C PRO A 134 -6.38 -12.09 -15.81
N HIS A 135 -7.57 -11.66 -15.37
CA HIS A 135 -8.13 -10.34 -15.69
C HIS A 135 -7.85 -9.27 -14.61
N ALA A 136 -7.06 -9.60 -13.60
CA ALA A 136 -6.87 -8.74 -12.46
C ALA A 136 -6.15 -7.44 -12.80
N ARG A 137 -6.39 -6.41 -12.00
CA ARG A 137 -5.76 -5.08 -12.15
C ARG A 137 -5.02 -4.69 -10.89
N VAL A 138 -3.83 -4.13 -11.05
CA VAL A 138 -3.05 -3.53 -9.96
C VAL A 138 -3.06 -2.02 -10.12
N VAL A 139 -3.42 -1.29 -9.06
CA VAL A 139 -3.45 0.16 -8.99
C VAL A 139 -2.46 0.63 -7.92
N ASN A 140 -1.43 1.37 -8.32
CA ASN A 140 -0.52 2.01 -7.38
C ASN A 140 -0.90 3.47 -7.22
N VAL A 141 -1.30 3.88 -6.01
CA VAL A 141 -1.65 5.27 -5.72
C VAL A 141 -0.38 6.05 -5.42
N SER A 142 -0.15 7.12 -6.19
CA SER A 142 1.02 7.99 -6.08
C SER A 142 0.64 9.42 -5.69
N SER A 143 1.62 10.31 -5.59
CA SER A 143 1.42 11.73 -5.28
C SER A 143 2.01 12.64 -6.35
N MET A 144 1.58 13.90 -6.37
CA MET A 144 2.26 14.95 -7.14
C MET A 144 3.75 15.08 -6.77
N ALA A 145 4.10 14.74 -5.54
CA ALA A 145 5.49 14.70 -5.07
C ALA A 145 6.34 13.63 -5.79
N SER A 146 5.72 12.67 -6.50
CA SER A 146 6.42 11.60 -7.22
C SER A 146 6.84 11.98 -8.65
N ARG A 147 6.63 13.22 -9.10
CA ARG A 147 7.01 13.63 -10.46
C ARG A 147 8.52 13.53 -10.66
N LEU A 148 8.94 12.79 -11.69
CA LEU A 148 10.34 12.65 -12.09
C LEU A 148 11.04 13.97 -12.39
N SER A 149 10.31 15.03 -12.76
CA SER A 149 10.87 16.38 -12.94
C SER A 149 11.46 16.98 -11.65
N GLN A 150 11.22 16.37 -10.49
CA GLN A 150 11.78 16.80 -9.21
C GLN A 150 13.11 16.13 -8.86
N VAL A 151 13.58 15.15 -9.66
CA VAL A 151 14.90 14.52 -9.50
C VAL A 151 15.81 14.89 -10.66
N SER A 152 17.12 14.69 -10.50
CA SER A 152 18.10 15.06 -11.53
C SER A 152 17.92 14.26 -12.82
N GLU A 153 18.37 14.79 -13.96
CA GLU A 153 18.26 14.10 -15.25
C GLU A 153 18.86 12.70 -15.25
N GLU A 154 19.93 12.48 -14.48
CA GLU A 154 20.55 11.17 -14.31
C GLU A 154 19.57 10.16 -13.69
N TRP A 155 18.90 10.53 -12.60
CA TRP A 155 17.88 9.70 -11.95
C TRP A 155 16.66 9.50 -12.85
N GLN A 156 16.25 10.53 -13.60
CA GLN A 156 15.16 10.39 -14.57
C GLN A 156 15.48 9.36 -15.65
N LYS A 157 16.72 9.34 -16.17
CA LYS A 157 17.16 8.32 -17.14
C LYS A 157 17.14 6.91 -16.55
N LYS A 158 17.62 6.75 -15.31
CA LYS A 158 17.59 5.48 -14.59
C LYS A 158 16.17 4.95 -14.42
N PHE A 159 15.23 5.75 -13.91
CA PHE A 159 13.83 5.34 -13.72
C PHE A 159 13.05 5.13 -15.03
N ARG A 160 13.45 5.76 -16.13
CA ARG A 160 12.81 5.59 -17.44
C ARG A 160 13.41 4.44 -18.25
N SER A 161 14.45 3.78 -17.75
CA SER A 161 15.05 2.65 -18.43
C SER A 161 14.04 1.51 -18.56
N THR A 162 13.83 1.02 -19.79
CA THR A 162 12.95 -0.13 -20.07
C THR A 162 13.58 -1.47 -19.70
N THR A 163 14.87 -1.47 -19.32
CA THR A 163 15.61 -2.68 -18.90
C THR A 163 15.91 -2.68 -17.41
N LEU A 164 15.38 -1.72 -16.65
CA LEU A 164 15.60 -1.64 -15.21
C LEU A 164 15.01 -2.88 -14.53
N THR A 165 15.86 -3.64 -13.85
CA THR A 165 15.45 -4.78 -13.05
C THR A 165 14.93 -4.33 -11.69
N GLU A 166 14.17 -5.21 -11.03
CA GLU A 166 13.71 -4.95 -9.66
C GLU A 166 14.89 -4.78 -8.69
N GLU A 167 15.94 -5.61 -8.81
CA GLU A 167 17.15 -5.52 -7.98
C GLU A 167 17.86 -4.17 -8.14
N GLU A 168 17.98 -3.68 -9.38
CA GLU A 168 18.54 -2.36 -9.66
C GLU A 168 17.64 -1.25 -9.10
N LEU A 169 16.31 -1.39 -9.22
CA LEU A 169 15.37 -0.43 -8.65
C LEU A 169 15.47 -0.37 -7.12
N VAL A 170 15.56 -1.51 -6.44
CA VAL A 170 15.80 -1.58 -4.99
C VAL A 170 17.14 -0.92 -4.63
N SER A 171 18.20 -1.22 -5.38
CA SER A 171 19.51 -0.59 -5.17
C SER A 171 19.48 0.93 -5.34
N LEU A 172 18.69 1.45 -6.30
CA LEU A 172 18.47 2.88 -6.48
C LEU A 172 17.76 3.50 -5.28
N MET A 173 16.76 2.83 -4.70
CA MET A 173 16.11 3.32 -3.48
C MET A 173 17.07 3.35 -2.29
N ASP A 174 17.89 2.32 -2.13
CA ASP A 174 18.91 2.27 -1.08
C ASP A 174 19.96 3.38 -1.23
N GLN A 175 20.36 3.69 -2.45
CA GLN A 175 21.29 4.78 -2.75
C GLN A 175 20.71 6.15 -2.38
N PHE A 176 19.40 6.35 -2.50
CA PHE A 176 18.76 7.62 -2.12
C PHE A 176 18.80 7.89 -0.61
N VAL A 177 18.83 6.83 0.21
CA VAL A 177 18.89 6.95 1.68
C VAL A 177 20.31 7.23 2.19
N ARG A 178 21.33 6.81 1.43
CA ARG A 178 22.75 6.93 1.81
C ARG A 178 23.27 8.35 1.65
#